data_AF-A0A167H092-F1
#
_entry.id   AF-A0A167H092-F1
#
_cell.length_a   1.000
_cell.length_b   1.000
_cell.length_c   1.000
_cell.angle_alpha   90.00
_cell.angle_beta   90.00
_cell.angle_gamma   90.00
#
_symmetry.space_group_name_H-M   'P 1'
#
loop_
_entity.id
_entity.type
_entity.pdbx_description
1 polymer ?
#
loop_
_entity_poly.entity_id
_entity_poly.type
_entity_poly.pdbx_seq_one_letter_code
_entity_poly.pdbx_strand_id
1 'polypeptide(L)'
;MTDHLSAFCPGDESGDVSLPADWQDRLVARLGKRPRRIGLWAELALFGARQCLDANGIDRLSPHAVLRLSSTHGPVGAMALVGSSCEEGLLPMPFDFLQSQPSQMLAALSQYLQWRGDASFVAWEGWGPMMAQMPVEAAVLRQRAELAQQPFDGMLVGRVDLGPVPRSQWQWMA
;
A
#
# COMPACT_ATOMS: atom_id res chain seq x y z
N MET A 1 23.71 -23.53 33.92
CA MET A 1 24.08 -22.26 33.27
C MET A 1 23.15 -22.13 32.08
N THR A 2 21.97 -21.57 32.35
CA THR A 2 20.77 -21.70 31.52
C THR A 2 20.66 -20.45 30.65
N ASP A 3 20.71 -20.65 29.33
CA ASP A 3 20.47 -19.63 28.32
C ASP A 3 19.03 -19.13 28.42
N HIS A 4 18.88 -17.83 28.67
CA HIS A 4 17.62 -17.11 28.50
C HIS A 4 17.43 -16.80 27.01
N LEU A 5 16.80 -17.74 26.29
CA LEU A 5 16.11 -17.44 25.05
C LEU A 5 14.93 -16.52 25.38
N SER A 6 15.17 -15.22 25.18
CA SER A 6 14.15 -14.19 25.24
C SER A 6 13.04 -14.54 24.26
N ALA A 7 11.83 -14.66 24.80
CA ALA A 7 10.60 -14.97 24.11
C ALA A 7 10.41 -14.07 22.89
N PHE A 8 10.23 -14.70 21.74
CA PHE A 8 9.58 -14.12 20.58
C PHE A 8 8.13 -13.85 20.99
N CYS A 9 7.82 -12.61 21.39
CA CYS A 9 6.44 -12.17 21.51
C CYS A 9 5.88 -12.07 20.08
N PRO A 10 4.89 -12.89 19.67
CA PRO A 10 4.17 -12.61 18.44
C PRO A 10 3.42 -11.30 18.71
N GLY A 11 3.91 -10.24 18.09
CA GLY A 11 3.31 -8.91 18.19
C GLY A 11 1.89 -8.99 17.68
N ASP A 12 0.95 -8.92 18.61
CA ASP A 12 -0.39 -8.36 18.50
C ASP A 12 -0.85 -8.11 17.06
N GLU A 13 -1.64 -9.03 16.49
CA GLU A 13 -2.45 -8.78 15.28
C GLU A 13 -3.60 -7.77 15.55
N SER A 14 -3.48 -6.96 16.59
CA SER A 14 -4.48 -6.05 17.13
C SER A 14 -4.40 -4.65 16.50
N GLY A 15 -3.95 -4.58 15.25
CA GLY A 15 -4.06 -3.41 14.39
C GLY A 15 -5.29 -3.48 13.48
N ASP A 16 -6.39 -4.10 13.93
CA ASP A 16 -7.65 -4.14 13.18
C ASP A 16 -8.40 -2.81 13.35
N VAL A 17 -7.85 -1.75 12.76
CA VAL A 17 -8.60 -0.50 12.62
C VAL A 17 -9.67 -0.76 11.58
N SER A 18 -10.88 -1.08 12.06
CA SER A 18 -12.07 -1.19 11.22
C SER A 18 -12.23 0.10 10.41
N LEU A 19 -12.37 -0.05 9.10
CA LEU A 19 -12.56 1.10 8.22
C LEU A 19 -13.86 1.82 8.60
N PRO A 20 -13.83 3.15 8.77
CA PRO A 20 -15.05 3.93 8.94
C PRO A 20 -16.05 3.63 7.82
N ALA A 21 -17.33 3.50 8.14
CA ALA A 21 -18.36 3.18 7.14
C ALA A 21 -18.43 4.22 6.00
N ASP A 22 -18.02 5.45 6.27
CA ASP A 22 -18.00 6.60 5.36
C ASP A 22 -16.62 6.86 4.72
N TRP A 23 -15.69 5.89 4.74
CA TRP A 23 -14.31 6.10 4.30
C TRP A 23 -14.20 6.61 2.86
N GLN A 24 -15.09 6.18 1.96
CA GLN A 24 -15.12 6.67 0.58
C GLN A 24 -15.52 8.14 0.50
N ASP A 25 -16.53 8.56 1.27
CA ASP A 25 -16.98 9.95 1.29
C ASP A 25 -15.90 10.85 1.89
N ARG A 26 -15.22 10.37 2.95
CA ARG A 26 -14.05 11.05 3.53
C ARG A 26 -12.91 11.18 2.53
N LEU A 27 -12.65 10.14 1.73
CA LEU A 27 -11.66 10.19 0.66
C LEU A 27 -12.04 11.24 -0.40
N VAL A 28 -13.30 11.24 -0.86
CA VAL A 28 -13.81 12.20 -1.85
C VAL A 28 -13.67 13.63 -1.32
N ALA A 29 -14.08 13.87 -0.07
CA ALA A 29 -13.96 15.18 0.57
C ALA A 29 -12.50 15.65 0.63
N ARG A 30 -11.56 14.76 1.00
CA ARG A 30 -10.14 15.10 1.08
C ARG A 30 -9.50 15.37 -0.28
N LEU A 31 -9.89 14.62 -1.31
CA LEU A 31 -9.38 14.78 -2.68
C LEU A 31 -10.07 15.92 -3.46
N GLY A 32 -11.19 16.43 -2.96
CA GLY A 32 -12.04 17.44 -3.63
C GLY A 32 -12.79 16.90 -4.86
N LYS A 33 -12.61 15.63 -5.22
CA LYS A 33 -13.28 14.96 -6.32
C LYS A 33 -13.28 13.45 -6.13
N ARG A 34 -14.25 12.77 -6.73
CA ARG A 34 -14.29 11.32 -6.75
C ARG A 34 -13.19 10.76 -7.67
N PRO A 35 -12.34 9.83 -7.19
CA PRO A 35 -11.46 9.09 -8.05
C PRO A 35 -12.24 8.39 -9.17
N ARG A 36 -11.69 8.39 -10.39
CA ARG A 36 -12.32 7.70 -11.53
C ARG A 36 -11.35 6.67 -12.07
N ARG A 37 -11.89 5.49 -12.41
CA ARG A 37 -11.21 4.40 -13.15
C ARG A 37 -10.02 3.75 -12.43
N ILE A 38 -9.89 3.90 -11.11
CA ILE A 38 -8.80 3.25 -10.34
C ILE A 38 -9.22 1.99 -9.58
N GLY A 39 -10.52 1.73 -9.48
CA GLY A 39 -11.07 0.56 -8.77
C GLY A 39 -11.05 0.71 -7.25
N LEU A 40 -11.86 -0.11 -6.57
CA LEU A 40 -12.07 -0.04 -5.12
C LEU A 40 -10.80 -0.30 -4.31
N TRP A 41 -9.96 -1.23 -4.76
CA TRP A 41 -8.70 -1.58 -4.10
C TRP A 41 -7.74 -0.40 -4.06
N ALA A 42 -7.62 0.37 -5.16
CA ALA A 42 -6.78 1.57 -5.21
C ALA A 42 -7.38 2.74 -4.42
N GLU A 43 -8.70 2.90 -4.40
CA GLU A 43 -9.36 3.88 -3.53
C GLU A 43 -9.04 3.61 -2.06
N LEU A 44 -9.13 2.34 -1.64
CA LEU A 44 -8.82 1.93 -0.27
C LEU A 44 -7.37 2.23 0.10
N ALA A 45 -6.43 1.89 -0.79
CA ALA A 45 -5.02 2.20 -0.62
C ALA A 45 -4.77 3.70 -0.46
N LEU A 46 -5.37 4.50 -1.33
CA LEU A 46 -5.23 5.95 -1.30
C LEU A 46 -5.79 6.55 -0.01
N PHE A 47 -6.91 6.03 0.48
CA PHE A 47 -7.48 6.43 1.76
C PHE A 47 -6.52 6.18 2.92
N GLY A 48 -6.04 4.95 3.09
CA GLY A 48 -5.13 4.65 4.20
C GLY A 48 -3.78 5.36 4.09
N ALA A 49 -3.21 5.48 2.88
CA ALA A 49 -1.99 6.22 2.66
C ALA A 49 -2.15 7.69 3.10
N ARG A 50 -3.26 8.32 2.69
CA ARG A 50 -3.55 9.72 3.06
C ARG A 50 -3.76 9.89 4.55
N GLN A 51 -4.43 8.94 5.22
CA GLN A 51 -4.57 8.94 6.67
C GLN A 51 -3.21 8.85 7.38
N CYS A 52 -2.32 7.97 6.91
CA CYS A 52 -0.98 7.82 7.47
C CYS A 52 -0.17 9.11 7.31
N LEU A 53 -0.20 9.71 6.12
CA LEU A 53 0.50 10.97 5.85
C LEU A 53 -0.07 12.13 6.69
N ASP A 54 -1.39 12.24 6.81
CA ASP A 54 -2.06 13.24 7.64
C ASP A 54 -1.67 13.07 9.13
N ALA A 55 -1.62 11.83 9.63
CA ALA A 55 -1.20 11.52 11.01
C ALA A 55 0.27 11.87 11.30
N ASN A 56 1.11 11.92 10.26
CA ASN A 56 2.52 12.32 10.36
C ASN A 56 2.74 13.80 9.97
N GLY A 57 1.68 14.57 9.71
CA GLY A 57 1.77 15.98 9.31
C GLY A 57 2.38 16.20 7.92
N ILE A 58 2.40 15.17 7.07
CA ILE A 58 3.01 15.21 5.74
C ILE A 58 1.93 15.54 4.72
N ASP A 59 1.74 16.81 4.34
CA ASP A 59 0.73 17.14 3.32
C ASP A 59 1.10 16.61 1.93
N ARG A 60 2.38 16.67 1.56
CA ARG A 60 2.89 16.19 0.27
C ARG A 60 4.05 15.24 0.46
N LEU A 61 3.99 14.09 -0.20
CA LEU A 61 5.06 13.12 -0.19
C LEU A 61 6.23 13.63 -1.05
N SER A 62 7.44 13.64 -0.49
CA SER A 62 8.63 14.09 -1.21
C SER A 62 8.95 13.17 -2.41
N PRO A 63 9.44 13.69 -3.55
CA PRO A 63 10.00 12.88 -4.63
C PRO A 63 11.13 11.93 -4.20
N HIS A 64 11.79 12.23 -3.06
CA HIS A 64 12.86 11.44 -2.47
C HIS A 64 12.39 10.49 -1.36
N ALA A 65 11.08 10.46 -1.09
CA ALA A 65 10.48 9.42 -0.30
C ALA A 65 10.22 8.19 -1.18
N VAL A 66 10.35 7.01 -0.58
CA VAL A 66 10.14 5.72 -1.24
C VAL A 66 8.80 5.14 -0.84
N LEU A 67 8.09 4.47 -1.77
CA LEU A 67 6.83 3.80 -1.50
C LEU A 67 6.99 2.27 -1.63
N ARG A 68 6.57 1.53 -0.60
CA ARG A 68 6.49 0.08 -0.60
C ARG A 68 5.08 -0.35 -0.31
N LEU A 69 4.47 -1.06 -1.24
CA LEU A 69 3.11 -1.52 -1.12
C LEU A 69 3.09 -3.05 -1.17
N SER A 70 2.27 -3.65 -0.33
CA SER A 70 2.02 -5.08 -0.36
C SER A 70 0.53 -5.40 -0.33
N SER A 71 0.25 -6.63 -0.73
CA SER A 71 -1.04 -7.28 -0.52
C SER A 71 -0.83 -8.77 -0.46
N THR A 72 -1.69 -9.46 0.28
CA THR A 72 -1.69 -10.92 0.34
C THR A 72 -2.39 -11.51 -0.89
N HIS A 73 -3.45 -10.86 -1.38
CA HIS A 73 -4.28 -11.39 -2.48
C HIS A 73 -4.21 -10.57 -3.77
N GLY A 74 -3.57 -9.39 -3.71
CA GLY A 74 -3.54 -8.44 -4.82
C GLY A 74 -4.96 -7.99 -5.23
N PRO A 75 -5.15 -7.61 -6.51
CA PRO A 75 -6.44 -7.20 -7.05
C PRO A 75 -7.36 -8.40 -7.35
N VAL A 76 -7.57 -9.29 -6.38
CA VAL A 76 -8.26 -10.58 -6.55
C VAL A 76 -9.63 -10.47 -7.23
N GLY A 77 -10.40 -9.42 -6.92
CA GLY A 77 -11.71 -9.19 -7.54
C GLY A 77 -11.61 -8.89 -9.04
N ALA A 78 -10.67 -8.04 -9.46
CA ALA A 78 -10.46 -7.74 -10.86
C ALA A 78 -9.83 -8.93 -11.60
N MET A 79 -8.94 -9.68 -10.95
CA MET A 79 -8.39 -10.92 -11.50
C MET A 79 -9.48 -11.97 -11.74
N ALA A 80 -10.44 -12.10 -10.82
CA ALA A 80 -11.56 -13.03 -10.98
C ALA A 80 -12.45 -12.65 -12.18
N LEU A 81 -12.81 -11.37 -12.34
CA LEU A 81 -13.60 -10.89 -13.49
C LEU A 81 -12.91 -11.18 -14.84
N VAL A 82 -11.59 -10.95 -14.89
CA VAL A 82 -10.78 -11.26 -16.07
C VAL A 82 -10.76 -12.77 -16.32
N GLY A 83 -10.58 -13.58 -15.28
CA GLY A 83 -10.59 -15.04 -15.36
C GLY A 83 -11.90 -15.59 -15.90
N SER A 84 -13.04 -15.18 -15.33
CA SER A 84 -14.37 -15.62 -15.78
C SER A 84 -14.64 -15.26 -17.23
N SER A 85 -14.23 -14.06 -17.67
CA SER A 85 -14.35 -13.66 -19.09
C SER A 85 -13.58 -14.63 -20.01
N CYS A 86 -12.36 -14.98 -19.63
CA CYS A 86 -11.54 -15.92 -20.40
C CYS A 86 -12.14 -17.34 -20.43
N GLU A 87 -12.68 -17.82 -19.30
CA GLU A 87 -13.36 -19.12 -19.20
C GLU A 87 -14.60 -19.20 -20.10
N GLU A 88 -15.31 -18.08 -20.27
CA GLU A 88 -16.44 -17.95 -21.18
C GLU A 88 -16.02 -17.73 -22.65
N GLY A 89 -14.71 -17.72 -22.96
CA GLY A 89 -14.19 -17.45 -24.30
C GLY A 89 -14.33 -16.01 -24.75
N LEU A 90 -14.58 -15.08 -23.82
CA LEU A 90 -14.70 -13.65 -24.06
C LEU A 90 -13.36 -12.93 -23.84
N LEU A 91 -13.20 -11.78 -24.49
CA LEU A 91 -12.09 -10.88 -24.20
C LEU A 91 -12.41 -10.05 -22.95
N PRO A 92 -11.50 -9.99 -21.97
CA PRO A 92 -11.69 -9.13 -20.80
C PRO A 92 -11.86 -7.66 -21.20
N MET A 93 -12.75 -6.96 -20.51
CA MET A 93 -12.92 -5.52 -20.72
C MET A 93 -11.60 -4.79 -20.38
N PRO A 94 -11.20 -3.76 -21.16
CA PRO A 94 -9.90 -3.11 -20.96
C PRO A 94 -9.65 -2.58 -19.55
N PHE A 95 -10.69 -2.06 -18.89
CA PHE A 95 -10.54 -1.54 -17.52
C PHE A 95 -10.43 -2.64 -16.48
N ASP A 96 -11.08 -3.79 -16.67
CA ASP A 96 -10.97 -4.93 -15.76
C ASP A 96 -9.57 -5.53 -15.87
N PHE A 97 -9.05 -5.63 -17.10
CA PHE A 97 -7.66 -6.05 -17.33
C PHE A 97 -6.64 -5.09 -16.72
N LEU A 98 -6.83 -3.77 -16.86
CA LEU A 98 -5.93 -2.81 -16.20
C LEU A 98 -6.02 -2.94 -14.68
N GLN A 99 -7.23 -3.01 -14.11
CA GLN A 99 -7.42 -3.10 -12.65
C GLN A 99 -6.91 -4.41 -12.05
N SER A 100 -6.71 -5.46 -12.84
CA SER A 100 -6.08 -6.70 -12.40
C SER A 100 -4.56 -6.61 -12.23
N GLN A 101 -3.94 -5.48 -12.63
CA GLN A 101 -2.49 -5.26 -12.49
C GLN A 101 -2.17 -4.50 -11.19
N PRO A 102 -1.34 -5.06 -10.28
CA PRO A 102 -0.92 -4.37 -9.06
C PRO A 102 -0.25 -3.01 -9.30
N SER A 103 0.45 -2.86 -10.42
CA SER A 103 1.11 -1.60 -10.81
C SER A 103 0.12 -0.45 -11.04
N GLN A 104 -1.15 -0.72 -11.35
CA GLN A 104 -2.15 0.34 -11.47
C GLN A 104 -2.45 1.01 -10.13
N MET A 105 -2.31 0.30 -9.00
CA MET A 105 -2.41 0.94 -7.68
C MET A 105 -1.28 1.95 -7.48
N LEU A 106 -0.05 1.59 -7.83
CA LEU A 106 1.10 2.51 -7.72
C LEU A 106 0.91 3.75 -8.60
N ALA A 107 0.41 3.56 -9.83
CA ALA A 107 0.08 4.67 -10.73
C ALA A 107 -1.01 5.58 -10.13
N ALA A 108 -2.06 5.00 -9.53
CA ALA A 108 -3.10 5.77 -8.85
C ALA A 108 -2.53 6.56 -7.65
N LEU A 109 -1.74 5.92 -6.79
CA LEU A 109 -1.11 6.59 -5.65
C LEU A 109 -0.22 7.75 -6.11
N SER A 110 0.63 7.54 -7.12
CA SER A 110 1.44 8.61 -7.72
C SER A 110 0.58 9.78 -8.20
N GLN A 111 -0.50 9.50 -8.94
CA GLN A 111 -1.39 10.53 -9.48
C GLN A 111 -2.08 11.34 -8.37
N TYR A 112 -2.72 10.67 -7.40
CA TYR A 112 -3.56 11.34 -6.41
C TYR A 112 -2.77 11.92 -5.24
N LEU A 113 -1.59 11.37 -4.92
CA LEU A 113 -0.65 11.97 -3.97
C LEU A 113 0.24 13.04 -4.62
N GLN A 114 0.12 13.26 -5.93
CA GLN A 114 0.95 14.17 -6.73
C GLN A 114 2.45 13.89 -6.55
N TRP A 115 2.81 12.62 -6.41
CA TRP A 115 4.13 12.17 -6.03
C TRP A 115 4.82 11.47 -7.20
N ARG A 116 6.14 11.67 -7.32
CA ARG A 116 7.00 11.05 -8.34
C ARG A 116 8.29 10.58 -7.68
N GLY A 117 8.39 9.30 -7.38
CA GLY A 117 9.57 8.70 -6.75
C GLY A 117 9.63 7.20 -6.98
N ASP A 118 10.45 6.52 -6.20
CA ASP A 118 10.61 5.06 -6.27
C ASP A 118 9.45 4.33 -5.56
N ALA A 119 8.77 3.45 -6.29
CA ALA A 119 7.68 2.62 -5.78
C ALA A 119 7.88 1.16 -6.17
N SER A 120 7.52 0.25 -5.27
CA SER A 120 7.39 -1.15 -5.61
C SER A 120 6.16 -1.79 -4.97
N PHE A 121 5.73 -2.88 -5.59
CA PHE A 121 4.68 -3.74 -5.10
C PHE A 121 5.24 -5.13 -4.84
N VAL A 122 4.91 -5.72 -3.70
CA VAL A 122 5.31 -7.09 -3.35
C VAL A 122 4.11 -7.88 -2.84
N ALA A 123 3.90 -9.07 -3.37
CA ALA A 123 2.95 -10.00 -2.78
C ALA A 123 3.52 -10.51 -1.45
N TRP A 124 2.85 -10.22 -0.34
CA TRP A 124 3.34 -10.52 1.00
C TRP A 124 2.22 -10.98 1.91
N GLU A 125 2.49 -12.00 2.71
CA GLU A 125 1.56 -12.51 3.72
C GLU A 125 1.89 -11.93 5.10
N GLY A 126 0.89 -11.30 5.72
CA GLY A 126 0.99 -10.80 7.08
C GLY A 126 1.68 -9.44 7.21
N TRP A 127 1.16 -8.60 8.10
CA TRP A 127 1.72 -7.27 8.39
C TRP A 127 2.98 -7.37 9.25
N GLY A 128 2.96 -8.22 10.29
CA GLY A 128 4.10 -8.41 11.20
C GLY A 128 5.39 -8.82 10.49
N PRO A 129 5.40 -9.91 9.70
CA PRO A 129 6.59 -10.34 8.96
C PRO A 129 7.10 -9.29 7.98
N MET A 130 6.20 -8.55 7.32
CA MET A 130 6.57 -7.45 6.42
C MET A 130 7.28 -6.34 7.22
N MET A 131 6.65 -5.87 8.30
CA MET A 131 7.18 -4.78 9.11
C MET A 131 8.48 -5.13 9.83
N ALA A 132 8.76 -6.41 10.09
CA ALA A 132 10.04 -6.85 10.61
C ALA A 132 11.20 -6.64 9.61
N GLN A 133 10.93 -6.63 8.30
CA GLN A 133 11.95 -6.49 7.26
C GLN A 133 12.14 -5.05 6.77
N MET A 134 11.08 -4.23 6.79
CA MET A 134 11.10 -2.86 6.27
C MET A 134 12.18 -1.95 6.91
N PRO A 135 12.52 -2.04 8.22
CA PRO A 135 13.60 -1.25 8.79
C PRO A 135 14.97 -1.52 8.15
N VAL A 136 15.23 -2.78 7.77
CA VAL A 136 16.46 -3.17 7.08
C VAL A 136 16.48 -2.56 5.68
N GLU A 137 15.37 -2.62 4.96
CA GLU A 137 15.26 -2.01 3.63
C GLU A 137 15.43 -0.48 3.70
N ALA A 138 14.77 0.20 4.64
CA ALA A 138 14.92 1.63 4.84
C ALA A 138 16.38 2.02 5.13
N ALA A 139 17.08 1.26 5.97
CA ALA A 139 18.50 1.50 6.26
C ALA A 139 19.38 1.33 5.01
N VAL A 140 19.13 0.29 4.19
CA VAL A 140 19.85 0.07 2.93
C VAL A 140 19.58 1.21 1.93
N LEU A 141 18.34 1.66 1.80
CA LEU A 141 17.98 2.76 0.90
C LEU A 141 18.62 4.07 1.35
N ARG A 142 18.60 4.37 2.65
CA ARG A 142 19.28 5.54 3.23
C ARG A 142 20.78 5.49 2.95
N GLN A 143 21.44 4.37 3.22
CA GLN A 143 22.87 4.20 2.95
C GLN A 143 23.20 4.38 1.46
N ARG A 144 22.37 3.84 0.55
CA ARG A 144 22.55 4.03 -0.89
C ARG A 144 22.41 5.49 -1.30
N ALA A 145 21.44 6.20 -0.75
CA ALA A 145 21.24 7.62 -1.02
C ALA A 145 22.44 8.45 -0.53
N GLU A 146 22.95 8.17 0.67
CA GLU A 146 24.16 8.80 1.22
C GLU A 146 25.38 8.60 0.31
N LEU A 147 25.64 7.35 -0.12
CA LEU A 147 26.73 7.03 -1.03
C LEU A 147 26.58 7.71 -2.39
N ALA A 148 25.35 7.85 -2.87
CA ALA A 148 25.02 8.54 -4.12
C ALA A 148 24.93 10.07 -3.98
N GLN A 149 25.12 10.62 -2.76
CA GLN A 149 24.91 12.03 -2.43
C GLN A 149 23.51 12.54 -2.85
N GLN A 150 22.50 11.70 -2.65
CA GLN A 150 21.09 11.99 -2.92
C GLN A 150 20.31 12.06 -1.60
N PRO A 151 19.25 12.89 -1.52
CA PRO A 151 18.36 12.91 -0.37
C PRO A 151 17.54 11.61 -0.26
N PHE A 152 17.25 11.23 0.98
CA PHE A 152 16.28 10.19 1.33
C PHE A 152 15.35 10.78 2.39
N ASP A 153 14.10 11.01 2.00
CA ASP A 153 13.14 11.74 2.84
C ASP A 153 12.21 10.79 3.61
N GLY A 154 12.51 9.49 3.62
CA GLY A 154 11.74 8.46 4.32
C GLY A 154 11.09 7.44 3.39
N MET A 155 10.33 6.53 3.99
CA MET A 155 9.66 5.43 3.31
C MET A 155 8.21 5.29 3.80
N LEU A 156 7.27 5.31 2.87
CA LEU A 156 5.86 5.00 3.10
C LEU A 156 5.61 3.53 2.78
N VAL A 157 5.27 2.77 3.81
CA VAL A 157 5.00 1.33 3.71
C VAL A 157 3.51 1.10 3.87
N GLY A 158 2.90 0.31 2.98
CA GLY A 158 1.48 0.00 3.01
C GLY A 158 1.18 -1.47 2.77
N ARG A 159 0.12 -1.97 3.40
CA ARG A 159 -0.55 -3.23 3.09
C ARG A 159 -2.02 -2.97 2.81
N VAL A 160 -2.51 -3.46 1.68
CA VAL A 160 -3.90 -3.23 1.28
C VAL A 160 -4.53 -4.52 0.78
N ASP A 161 -5.60 -4.96 1.42
CA ASP A 161 -6.32 -6.18 1.08
C ASP A 161 -7.83 -5.90 1.08
N LEU A 162 -8.54 -6.32 0.03
CA LEU A 162 -10.01 -6.22 0.04
C LEU A 162 -10.66 -7.30 0.91
N GLY A 163 -10.09 -8.52 0.94
CA GLY A 163 -10.47 -9.64 1.83
C GLY A 163 -11.98 -9.89 1.98
N PRO A 164 -12.42 -10.71 2.94
CA PRO A 164 -13.79 -10.65 3.44
C PRO A 164 -14.03 -9.38 4.28
N VAL A 165 -12.96 -8.82 4.86
CA VAL A 165 -12.95 -7.54 5.59
C VAL A 165 -11.86 -6.67 4.95
N PRO A 166 -12.20 -5.47 4.43
CA PRO A 166 -11.22 -4.62 3.80
C PRO A 166 -10.22 -4.04 4.80
N ARG A 167 -8.94 -4.00 4.43
CA ARG A 167 -7.82 -3.56 5.26
C ARG A 167 -6.91 -2.61 4.48
N SER A 168 -6.47 -1.56 5.15
CA SER A 168 -5.50 -0.61 4.62
C SER A 168 -4.58 -0.11 5.73
N GLN A 169 -3.48 -0.82 5.95
CA GLN A 169 -2.51 -0.52 7.00
C GLN A 169 -1.31 0.21 6.40
N TRP A 170 -0.87 1.29 7.03
CA TRP A 170 0.19 2.14 6.51
C TRP A 170 1.09 2.65 7.63
N GLN A 171 2.38 2.73 7.34
CA GLN A 171 3.39 3.25 8.25
C GLN A 171 4.36 4.16 7.50
N TRP A 172 4.63 5.32 8.09
CA TRP A 172 5.70 6.20 7.68
C TRP A 172 6.98 5.86 8.45
N MET A 173 8.10 5.80 7.74
CA MET A 173 9.43 5.51 8.29
C MET A 173 10.39 6.62 7.87
N ALA A 174 10.72 7.52 8.79
CA ALA A 174 11.68 8.60 8.57
C ALA A 174 13.13 8.09 8.58
#